data_AF-A0A430VTT9-F1
#
_entry.id   AF-A0A430VTT9-F1
#
_cell.length_a   1.000
_cell.length_b   1.000
_cell.length_c   1.000
_cell.angle_alpha   90.00
_cell.angle_beta   90.00
_cell.angle_gamma   90.00
#
_symmetry.space_group_name_H-M   'P 1'
#
loop_
_entity.id
_entity.type
_entity.pdbx_description
1 polymer ?
#
loop_
_entity_poly.entity_id
_entity_poly.type
_entity_poly.pdbx_seq_one_letter_code
_entity_poly.pdbx_strand_id
1 'polypeptide(L)'
;GEEVTQNLLTIPTIPRRLKGVPERLEVRGEVYMPIEAFLRLNEELEEKGEKIFKNPRNAAAGSLRQKDPRITARRGLRATFYALGLGLEESGLKTQLDLLHWLREKGFPVEHGFARAEGAEGVERIYQGWLKERRSLPFEADGVVVKLDELSLWRELGYTARAPRFAIAYKFPAEEKETRLLQVVFQVGRTGRVTPVGILEPVFIEGSEVSRVTLHNESYIEELDVRIGDWVLVHKAGGVIPEVLRVLKEKRTGEERPIRWPETCPECGHRLVKEGKVHRCPNPLCPAKRFEAIRHYASRKAMDIGGLGEKLIEKLLEKGLVKDVADLYRLREEDLLDLERMGKKSAQNLLRQIEKSKARGLERLLYALGLPGVGEVLARNLAAYFGTMDRLLEASLEELLQVEEVGELTARGIYETLQDPAFRDLVRRLKEAGVEMEAKERGEEALKGLTFVITGELSRPREEVKALLRRLGAKVTDSVSRKTSYLVVGENPGSKLEKARALGVPTLTEEELYRLIEERTGKPVETLAS
;
A
#
# COMPACT_ATOMS: atom_id res chain seq x y z
N GLY A 1 27.48 9.68 -11.65
CA GLY A 1 26.10 9.48 -11.15
C GLY A 1 25.92 10.29 -9.88
N GLU A 2 24.72 10.28 -9.31
CA GLU A 2 24.45 10.83 -7.97
C GLU A 2 24.77 9.76 -6.92
N GLU A 3 25.28 10.17 -5.76
CA GLU A 3 25.56 9.29 -4.63
C GLU A 3 24.27 9.10 -3.82
N VAL A 4 23.79 7.85 -3.70
CA VAL A 4 22.51 7.50 -3.06
C VAL A 4 22.62 6.24 -2.21
N THR A 5 23.80 5.95 -1.66
CA THR A 5 24.09 4.69 -0.94
C THR A 5 23.15 4.49 0.24
N GLN A 6 22.88 5.55 1.02
CA GLN A 6 22.00 5.45 2.19
C GLN A 6 20.56 5.05 1.81
N ASN A 7 20.07 5.53 0.67
CA ASN A 7 18.74 5.16 0.18
C ASN A 7 18.73 3.71 -0.36
N LEU A 8 19.79 3.27 -1.05
CA LEU A 8 19.92 1.88 -1.52
C LEU A 8 19.95 0.87 -0.37
N LEU A 9 20.56 1.23 0.77
CA LEU A 9 20.59 0.38 1.96
C LEU A 9 19.20 0.12 2.56
N THR A 10 18.19 0.89 2.18
CA THR A 10 16.79 0.66 2.61
C THR A 10 16.07 -0.41 1.79
N ILE A 11 16.67 -0.87 0.69
CA ILE A 11 16.15 -1.98 -0.12
C ILE A 11 16.77 -3.28 0.41
N PRO A 12 16.01 -4.11 1.15
CA PRO A 12 16.58 -5.22 1.91
C PRO A 12 17.18 -6.32 1.04
N THR A 13 16.75 -6.41 -0.22
CA THR A 13 17.25 -7.41 -1.17
C THR A 13 18.66 -7.10 -1.67
N ILE A 14 19.19 -5.88 -1.50
CA ILE A 14 20.54 -5.54 -1.96
C ILE A 14 21.59 -6.06 -0.94
N PRO A 15 22.52 -6.95 -1.35
CA PRO A 15 23.51 -7.49 -0.45
C PRO A 15 24.55 -6.43 -0.06
N ARG A 16 24.91 -6.40 1.23
CA ARG A 16 25.90 -5.48 1.80
C ARG A 16 27.32 -6.06 1.87
N ARG A 17 27.42 -7.39 1.88
CA ARG A 17 28.69 -8.13 1.96
C ARG A 17 28.60 -9.32 1.00
N LEU A 18 29.67 -9.54 0.26
CA LEU A 18 29.79 -10.61 -0.74
C LEU A 18 30.97 -11.50 -0.39
N LYS A 19 30.91 -12.76 -0.81
CA LYS A 19 31.99 -13.75 -0.65
C LYS A 19 32.36 -14.34 -2.01
N GLY A 20 33.65 -14.60 -2.22
CA GLY A 20 34.14 -15.20 -3.47
C GLY A 20 33.85 -14.33 -4.69
N VAL A 21 34.13 -13.03 -4.57
CA VAL A 21 33.98 -12.04 -5.65
C VAL A 21 35.33 -11.36 -5.91
N PRO A 22 35.53 -10.76 -7.09
CA PRO A 22 36.72 -9.94 -7.38
C PRO A 22 36.94 -8.84 -6.34
N GLU A 23 38.20 -8.44 -6.15
CA GLU A 23 38.59 -7.38 -5.20
C GLU A 23 37.87 -6.06 -5.47
N ARG A 24 37.70 -5.72 -6.76
CA ARG A 24 36.91 -4.58 -7.20
C ARG A 24 35.80 -5.08 -8.10
N LEU A 25 34.58 -4.94 -7.63
CA LEU A 25 33.38 -5.35 -8.33
C LEU A 25 32.44 -4.15 -8.50
N GLU A 26 31.99 -3.92 -9.73
CA GLU A 26 30.94 -2.96 -10.04
C GLU A 26 29.74 -3.73 -10.58
N VAL A 27 28.66 -3.80 -9.80
CA VAL A 27 27.43 -4.48 -10.20
C VAL A 27 26.42 -3.45 -10.69
N ARG A 28 25.81 -3.72 -11.84
CA ARG A 28 24.85 -2.84 -12.51
C ARG A 28 23.47 -3.50 -12.57
N GLY A 29 22.47 -2.67 -12.35
CA GLY A 29 21.08 -3.09 -12.27
C GLY A 29 20.14 -1.89 -12.27
N GLU A 30 18.90 -2.15 -11.92
CA GLU A 30 17.83 -1.18 -11.82
C GLU A 30 17.14 -1.25 -10.47
N VAL A 31 16.87 -0.07 -9.91
CA VAL A 31 15.90 0.11 -8.84
C VAL A 31 14.57 0.46 -9.49
N TYR A 32 13.53 -0.26 -9.13
CA TYR A 32 12.20 -0.10 -9.70
C TYR A 32 11.14 -0.09 -8.61
N MET A 33 9.94 0.36 -8.96
CA MET A 33 8.77 0.34 -8.09
C MET A 33 7.75 -0.65 -8.66
N PRO A 34 7.38 -1.71 -7.92
CA PRO A 34 6.28 -2.60 -8.32
C PRO A 34 4.98 -1.83 -8.55
N ILE A 35 4.11 -2.32 -9.43
CA ILE A 35 2.85 -1.66 -9.80
C ILE A 35 1.99 -1.41 -8.55
N GLU A 36 1.88 -2.38 -7.65
CA GLU A 36 1.11 -2.24 -6.41
C GLU A 36 1.63 -1.09 -5.53
N ALA A 37 2.95 -0.99 -5.35
CA ALA A 37 3.56 0.07 -4.56
C ALA A 37 3.39 1.45 -5.23
N PHE A 38 3.47 1.50 -6.57
CA PHE A 38 3.22 2.69 -7.36
C PHE A 38 1.78 3.19 -7.22
N LEU A 39 0.80 2.30 -7.36
CA LEU A 39 -0.62 2.64 -7.22
C LEU A 39 -0.93 3.15 -5.81
N ARG A 40 -0.46 2.43 -4.78
CA ARG A 40 -0.63 2.86 -3.38
C ARG A 40 0.00 4.23 -3.13
N LEU A 41 1.20 4.48 -3.64
CA LEU A 41 1.86 5.77 -3.46
C LEU A 41 1.08 6.91 -4.13
N ASN A 42 0.57 6.68 -5.34
CA ASN A 42 -0.23 7.68 -6.03
C ASN A 42 -1.56 7.94 -5.30
N GLU A 43 -2.23 6.92 -4.77
CA GLU A 43 -3.42 7.08 -3.94
C GLU A 43 -3.14 7.97 -2.72
N GLU A 44 -2.02 7.74 -2.02
CA GLU A 44 -1.61 8.56 -0.87
C GLU A 44 -1.33 10.02 -1.25
N LEU A 45 -0.69 10.26 -2.41
CA LEU A 45 -0.40 11.60 -2.91
C LEU A 45 -1.69 12.32 -3.35
N GLU A 46 -2.55 11.61 -4.05
CA GLU A 46 -3.82 12.13 -4.54
C GLU A 46 -4.75 12.52 -3.38
N GLU A 47 -4.80 11.71 -2.31
CA GLU A 47 -5.58 11.99 -1.09
C GLU A 47 -5.09 13.25 -0.34
N LYS A 48 -3.80 13.59 -0.49
CA LYS A 48 -3.19 14.81 0.03
C LYS A 48 -3.32 16.00 -0.94
N GLY A 49 -3.82 15.77 -2.15
CA GLY A 49 -3.83 16.78 -3.22
C GLY A 49 -2.42 17.13 -3.72
N GLU A 50 -1.46 16.25 -3.52
CA GLU A 50 -0.10 16.40 -4.02
C GLU A 50 0.00 15.94 -5.47
N LYS A 51 1.09 16.35 -6.13
CA LYS A 51 1.43 15.88 -7.47
C LYS A 51 1.74 14.37 -7.44
N ILE A 52 1.03 13.63 -8.27
CA ILE A 52 1.25 12.19 -8.47
C ILE A 52 2.41 11.91 -9.44
N PHE A 53 2.87 10.66 -9.45
CA PHE A 53 3.82 10.18 -10.46
C PHE A 53 3.10 9.59 -11.67
N LYS A 54 3.53 9.95 -12.87
CA LYS A 54 2.92 9.46 -14.13
C LYS A 54 3.25 7.99 -14.44
N ASN A 55 4.38 7.48 -13.94
CA ASN A 55 4.78 6.10 -14.16
C ASN A 55 5.69 5.58 -13.02
N PRO A 56 5.74 4.25 -12.83
CA PRO A 56 6.65 3.57 -11.91
C PRO A 56 8.11 4.03 -12.00
N ARG A 57 8.63 4.33 -13.19
CA ARG A 57 10.02 4.79 -13.36
C ARG A 57 10.28 6.12 -12.66
N ASN A 58 9.41 7.11 -12.86
CA ASN A 58 9.50 8.41 -12.23
C ASN A 58 9.25 8.30 -10.72
N ALA A 59 8.32 7.45 -10.30
CA ALA A 59 8.04 7.17 -8.90
C ALA A 59 9.26 6.55 -8.20
N ALA A 60 9.93 5.60 -8.83
CA ALA A 60 11.14 4.97 -8.33
C ALA A 60 12.28 5.99 -8.19
N ALA A 61 12.52 6.80 -9.23
CA ALA A 61 13.55 7.84 -9.21
C ALA A 61 13.30 8.88 -8.11
N GLY A 62 12.07 9.38 -7.99
CA GLY A 62 11.68 10.32 -6.94
C GLY A 62 11.78 9.71 -5.53
N SER A 63 11.43 8.44 -5.39
CA SER A 63 11.49 7.72 -4.11
C SER A 63 12.91 7.38 -3.67
N LEU A 64 13.82 7.15 -4.61
CA LEU A 64 15.22 6.87 -4.33
C LEU A 64 16.01 8.14 -3.96
N ARG A 65 15.67 9.29 -4.55
CA ARG A 65 16.37 10.59 -4.36
C ARG A 65 15.83 11.39 -3.17
N GLN A 66 15.45 10.73 -2.09
CA GLN A 66 14.95 11.38 -0.88
C GLN A 66 16.11 11.76 0.03
N LYS A 67 16.10 12.98 0.58
CA LYS A 67 17.11 13.43 1.56
C LYS A 67 17.09 12.58 2.83
N ASP A 68 15.91 12.18 3.27
CA ASP A 68 15.74 11.27 4.41
C ASP A 68 15.51 9.83 3.91
N PRO A 69 16.46 8.91 4.14
CA PRO A 69 16.33 7.52 3.67
C PRO A 69 15.12 6.79 4.30
N ARG A 70 14.63 7.23 5.46
CA ARG A 70 13.42 6.66 6.08
C ARG A 70 12.18 6.85 5.21
N ILE A 71 12.16 7.89 4.37
CA ILE A 71 11.09 8.08 3.39
C ILE A 71 11.21 7.01 2.32
N THR A 72 12.41 6.78 1.75
CA THR A 72 12.66 5.73 0.74
C THR A 72 12.24 4.34 1.24
N ALA A 73 12.55 4.01 2.49
CA ALA A 73 12.21 2.72 3.10
C ALA A 73 10.70 2.40 3.04
N ARG A 74 9.83 3.42 3.10
CA ARG A 74 8.36 3.26 3.06
C ARG A 74 7.79 3.14 1.65
N ARG A 75 8.59 3.40 0.60
CA ARG A 75 8.11 3.49 -0.80
C ARG A 75 7.98 2.15 -1.49
N GLY A 76 8.40 1.05 -0.86
CA GLY A 76 8.31 -0.30 -1.43
C GLY A 76 9.17 -0.49 -2.68
N LEU A 77 10.34 0.16 -2.75
CA LEU A 77 11.29 -0.03 -3.84
C LEU A 77 11.86 -1.45 -3.85
N ARG A 78 12.12 -1.95 -5.06
CA ARG A 78 12.84 -3.20 -5.31
C ARG A 78 14.02 -2.95 -6.23
N ALA A 79 14.94 -3.90 -6.26
CA ALA A 79 16.13 -3.83 -7.11
C ALA A 79 16.30 -5.14 -7.89
N THR A 80 16.88 -5.05 -9.08
CA THR A 80 17.18 -6.19 -9.95
C THR A 80 18.50 -5.93 -10.67
N PHE A 81 19.40 -6.90 -10.72
CA PHE A 81 20.75 -6.73 -11.28
C PHE A 81 20.96 -7.59 -12.52
N TYR A 82 21.71 -7.09 -13.49
CA TYR A 82 21.80 -7.72 -14.83
C TYR A 82 23.14 -7.57 -15.56
N ALA A 83 24.13 -6.90 -14.96
CA ALA A 83 25.44 -6.68 -15.60
C ALA A 83 26.54 -6.42 -14.56
N LEU A 84 27.78 -6.57 -15.01
CA LEU A 84 28.99 -6.15 -14.30
C LEU A 84 29.73 -5.09 -15.12
N GLY A 85 30.38 -4.16 -14.42
CA GLY A 85 31.41 -3.26 -14.95
C GLY A 85 32.79 -3.80 -14.62
N LEU A 86 33.48 -3.15 -13.67
CA LEU A 86 34.69 -3.71 -13.05
C LEU A 86 34.43 -5.09 -12.45
N GLY A 87 35.38 -6.01 -12.60
CA GLY A 87 35.29 -7.38 -12.09
C GLY A 87 34.71 -8.40 -13.08
N LEU A 88 34.27 -7.98 -14.27
CA LEU A 88 33.73 -8.90 -15.27
C LEU A 88 34.78 -9.91 -15.76
N GLU A 89 36.01 -9.47 -16.04
CA GLU A 89 37.06 -10.37 -16.55
C GLU A 89 37.54 -11.33 -15.46
N GLU A 90 37.74 -10.79 -14.25
CA GLU A 90 38.22 -11.49 -13.07
C GLU A 90 37.20 -12.50 -12.53
N SER A 91 35.91 -12.33 -12.86
CA SER A 91 34.86 -13.27 -12.49
C SER A 91 34.95 -14.62 -13.23
N GLY A 92 35.65 -14.67 -14.37
CA GLY A 92 35.75 -15.88 -15.21
C GLY A 92 34.45 -16.28 -15.92
N LEU A 93 33.42 -15.42 -15.91
CA LEU A 93 32.14 -15.67 -16.55
C LEU A 93 32.29 -15.67 -18.08
N LYS A 94 31.58 -16.60 -18.74
CA LYS A 94 31.64 -16.77 -20.20
C LYS A 94 30.39 -16.29 -20.92
N THR A 95 29.23 -16.43 -20.28
CA THR A 95 27.94 -16.06 -20.87
C THR A 95 27.17 -15.06 -20.02
N GLN A 96 26.30 -14.29 -20.66
CA GLN A 96 25.35 -13.40 -19.97
C GLN A 96 24.37 -14.22 -19.12
N LEU A 97 23.99 -15.42 -19.57
CA LEU A 97 23.16 -16.32 -18.76
C LEU A 97 23.87 -16.75 -17.47
N ASP A 98 25.13 -17.17 -17.56
CA ASP A 98 25.94 -17.53 -16.39
C ASP A 98 26.09 -16.34 -15.44
N LEU A 99 26.23 -15.13 -15.98
CA LEU A 99 26.30 -13.89 -15.18
C LEU A 99 25.03 -13.69 -14.35
N LEU A 100 23.84 -13.89 -14.92
CA LEU A 100 22.58 -13.76 -14.20
C LEU A 100 22.45 -14.81 -13.08
N HIS A 101 22.90 -16.05 -13.34
CA HIS A 101 22.93 -17.10 -12.31
C HIS A 101 23.95 -16.80 -11.21
N TRP A 102 25.14 -16.32 -11.58
CA TRP A 102 26.18 -15.92 -10.65
C TRP A 102 25.72 -14.77 -9.75
N LEU A 103 25.02 -13.77 -10.30
CA LEU A 103 24.44 -12.70 -9.49
C LEU A 103 23.47 -13.24 -8.42
N ARG A 104 22.58 -14.17 -8.79
CA ARG A 104 21.68 -14.83 -7.83
C ARG A 104 22.45 -15.60 -6.75
N GLU A 105 23.48 -16.35 -7.13
CA GLU A 105 24.33 -17.10 -6.20
C GLU A 105 25.03 -16.17 -5.20
N LYS A 106 25.49 -15.00 -5.65
CA LYS A 106 26.12 -13.98 -4.78
C LYS A 106 25.12 -13.18 -3.95
N GLY A 107 23.82 -13.50 -4.04
CA GLY A 107 22.76 -12.88 -3.25
C GLY A 107 22.20 -11.58 -3.85
N PHE A 108 22.56 -11.24 -5.10
CA PHE A 108 21.92 -10.14 -5.79
C PHE A 108 20.53 -10.56 -6.31
N PRO A 109 19.51 -9.71 -6.16
CA PRO A 109 18.19 -9.99 -6.70
C PRO A 109 18.22 -9.91 -8.23
N VAL A 110 17.76 -10.97 -8.88
CA VAL A 110 17.53 -11.05 -10.33
C VAL A 110 16.09 -11.45 -10.53
N GLU A 111 15.20 -10.48 -10.32
CA GLU A 111 13.74 -10.66 -10.28
C GLU A 111 13.09 -10.53 -11.66
N HIS A 112 13.81 -9.98 -12.63
CA HIS A 112 13.30 -9.87 -14.00
C HIS A 112 13.37 -11.22 -14.71
N GLY A 113 12.38 -11.49 -15.58
CA GLY A 113 12.38 -12.67 -16.42
C GLY A 113 13.50 -12.62 -17.46
N PHE A 114 14.13 -13.76 -17.73
CA PHE A 114 15.12 -13.91 -18.80
C PHE A 114 15.02 -15.30 -19.41
N ALA A 115 15.41 -15.42 -20.67
CA ALA A 115 15.45 -16.68 -21.40
C ALA A 115 16.48 -16.60 -22.52
N ARG A 116 17.09 -17.74 -22.87
CA ARG A 116 17.99 -17.86 -24.01
C ARG A 116 17.19 -18.00 -25.30
N ALA A 117 17.64 -17.32 -26.35
CA ALA A 117 17.08 -17.44 -27.69
C ALA A 117 18.18 -17.73 -28.71
N GLU A 118 17.84 -18.48 -29.74
CA GLU A 118 18.70 -18.73 -30.91
C GLU A 118 18.16 -17.94 -32.09
N GLY A 119 19.02 -17.11 -32.69
CA GLY A 119 18.67 -16.29 -33.84
C GLY A 119 17.61 -15.21 -33.55
N ALA A 120 17.29 -14.43 -34.57
CA ALA A 120 16.29 -13.37 -34.47
C ALA A 120 14.87 -13.95 -34.28
N GLU A 121 14.59 -15.12 -34.88
CA GLU A 121 13.32 -15.81 -34.78
C GLU A 121 13.07 -16.34 -33.35
N GLY A 122 14.12 -16.83 -32.69
CA GLY A 122 14.06 -17.19 -31.27
C GLY A 122 13.73 -15.99 -30.40
N VAL A 123 14.39 -14.85 -30.65
CA VAL A 123 14.13 -13.59 -29.95
C VAL A 123 12.69 -13.13 -30.15
N GLU A 124 12.18 -13.15 -31.38
CA GLU A 124 10.80 -12.74 -31.70
C GLU A 124 9.77 -13.63 -30.99
N ARG A 125 9.99 -14.95 -30.93
CA ARG A 125 9.10 -15.86 -30.17
C ARG A 125 9.03 -15.50 -28.69
N ILE A 126 10.18 -15.22 -28.07
CA ILE A 126 10.26 -14.82 -26.66
C ILE A 126 9.62 -13.45 -26.44
N TYR A 127 9.88 -12.50 -27.33
CA TYR A 127 9.26 -11.17 -27.31
C TYR A 127 7.73 -11.25 -27.33
N GLN A 128 7.15 -12.06 -28.24
CA GLN A 128 5.70 -12.27 -28.30
C GLN A 128 5.13 -12.96 -27.06
N GLY A 129 5.89 -13.87 -26.43
CA GLY A 129 5.54 -14.47 -25.14
C GLY A 129 5.43 -13.42 -24.03
N TRP A 130 6.49 -12.63 -23.85
CA TRP A 130 6.50 -11.56 -22.85
C TRP A 130 5.47 -10.46 -23.13
N LEU A 131 5.20 -10.13 -24.39
CA LEU A 131 4.16 -9.17 -24.75
C LEU A 131 2.77 -9.63 -24.27
N LYS A 132 2.47 -10.94 -24.37
CA LYS A 132 1.21 -11.52 -23.87
C LYS A 132 1.15 -11.52 -22.34
N GLU A 133 2.26 -11.83 -21.67
CA GLU A 133 2.35 -11.88 -20.21
C GLU A 133 2.62 -10.52 -19.55
N ARG A 134 2.84 -9.46 -20.33
CA ARG A 134 3.21 -8.12 -19.83
C ARG A 134 2.33 -7.64 -18.67
N ARG A 135 1.03 -7.93 -18.72
CA ARG A 135 0.04 -7.51 -17.70
C ARG A 135 0.03 -8.36 -16.42
N SER A 136 0.60 -9.56 -16.44
CA SER A 136 0.69 -10.41 -15.24
C SER A 136 1.95 -10.13 -14.42
N LEU A 137 2.90 -9.36 -14.97
CA LEU A 137 4.10 -8.97 -14.25
C LEU A 137 3.78 -8.02 -13.08
N PRO A 138 4.44 -8.17 -11.92
CA PRO A 138 4.23 -7.29 -10.77
C PRO A 138 4.86 -5.89 -10.96
N PHE A 139 5.50 -5.64 -12.10
CA PHE A 139 6.17 -4.39 -12.47
C PHE A 139 5.90 -4.04 -13.93
N GLU A 140 6.07 -2.77 -14.26
CA GLU A 140 5.97 -2.30 -15.64
C GLU A 140 7.22 -2.67 -16.43
N ALA A 141 7.03 -3.25 -17.61
CA ALA A 141 8.07 -3.47 -18.61
C ALA A 141 7.68 -2.76 -19.93
N ASP A 142 8.61 -2.00 -20.51
CA ASP A 142 8.44 -1.27 -21.77
C ASP A 142 9.02 -2.04 -22.98
N GLY A 143 9.54 -3.24 -22.76
CA GLY A 143 10.11 -4.09 -23.80
C GLY A 143 10.96 -5.22 -23.22
N VAL A 144 11.77 -5.80 -24.09
CA VAL A 144 12.82 -6.77 -23.73
C VAL A 144 14.19 -6.23 -24.14
N VAL A 145 15.25 -6.69 -23.48
CA VAL A 145 16.63 -6.38 -23.87
C VAL A 145 17.26 -7.63 -24.44
N VAL A 146 17.61 -7.58 -25.72
CA VAL A 146 18.34 -8.65 -26.42
C VAL A 146 19.82 -8.39 -26.20
N LYS A 147 20.51 -9.34 -25.57
CA LYS A 147 21.97 -9.30 -25.38
C LYS A 147 22.59 -10.50 -26.09
N LEU A 148 23.70 -10.28 -26.78
CA LEU A 148 24.54 -11.37 -27.25
C LEU A 148 25.06 -12.14 -26.03
N ASP A 149 24.85 -13.44 -26.01
CA ASP A 149 25.08 -14.25 -24.82
C ASP A 149 26.57 -14.42 -24.52
N GLU A 150 27.41 -14.56 -25.54
CA GLU A 150 28.85 -14.77 -25.37
C GLU A 150 29.58 -13.47 -25.02
N LEU A 151 30.20 -13.43 -23.83
CA LEU A 151 30.82 -12.21 -23.27
C LEU A 151 32.16 -11.85 -23.94
N SER A 152 32.89 -12.83 -24.49
CA SER A 152 34.14 -12.60 -25.24
C SER A 152 33.92 -11.64 -26.41
N LEU A 153 32.81 -11.83 -27.13
CA LEU A 153 32.44 -11.05 -28.32
C LEU A 153 32.05 -9.60 -27.99
N TRP A 154 31.77 -9.28 -26.73
CA TRP A 154 31.40 -7.91 -26.34
C TRP A 154 32.55 -6.93 -26.55
N ARG A 155 33.81 -7.35 -26.31
CA ARG A 155 34.98 -6.50 -26.53
C ARG A 155 35.21 -6.24 -28.01
N GLU A 156 35.03 -7.26 -28.84
CA GLU A 156 35.19 -7.15 -30.29
C GLU A 156 34.14 -6.23 -30.92
N LEU A 157 32.87 -6.39 -30.52
CA LEU A 157 31.77 -5.56 -31.00
C LEU A 157 31.87 -4.12 -30.49
N GLY A 158 32.28 -3.96 -29.23
CA GLY A 158 32.49 -2.68 -28.58
C GLY A 158 31.22 -1.84 -28.42
N TYR A 159 31.43 -0.54 -28.33
CA TYR A 159 30.39 0.46 -28.06
C TYR A 159 30.38 1.53 -29.15
N THR A 160 29.21 2.08 -29.41
CA THR A 160 29.07 3.39 -30.06
C THR A 160 29.31 4.50 -29.02
N ALA A 161 29.18 5.77 -29.43
CA ALA A 161 29.30 6.89 -28.50
C ALA A 161 28.31 6.85 -27.32
N ARG A 162 27.19 6.12 -27.42
CA ARG A 162 26.11 6.14 -26.42
C ARG A 162 25.54 4.77 -26.03
N ALA A 163 25.83 3.71 -26.79
CA ALA A 163 25.20 2.40 -26.60
C ALA A 163 26.12 1.24 -27.02
N PRO A 164 26.01 0.06 -26.37
CA PRO A 164 26.70 -1.16 -26.80
C PRO A 164 26.23 -1.63 -28.17
N ARG A 165 27.12 -2.28 -28.94
CA ARG A 165 26.73 -2.96 -30.20
C ARG A 165 26.21 -4.38 -29.99
N PHE A 166 26.55 -5.00 -28.86
CA PHE A 166 26.18 -6.38 -28.51
C PHE A 166 24.80 -6.48 -27.81
N ALA A 167 24.07 -5.38 -27.64
CA ALA A 167 22.76 -5.38 -27.01
C ALA A 167 21.81 -4.36 -27.63
N ILE A 168 20.52 -4.69 -27.67
CA ILE A 168 19.46 -3.81 -28.18
C ILE A 168 18.21 -3.93 -27.30
N ALA A 169 17.56 -2.80 -27.03
CA ALA A 169 16.25 -2.76 -26.39
C ALA A 169 15.16 -2.88 -27.47
N TYR A 170 14.43 -3.99 -27.46
CA TYR A 170 13.30 -4.24 -28.35
C TYR A 170 12.00 -3.90 -27.61
N LYS A 171 11.48 -2.69 -27.87
CA LYS A 171 10.38 -2.09 -27.13
C LYS A 171 9.02 -2.62 -27.56
N PHE A 172 8.12 -2.75 -26.59
CA PHE A 172 6.70 -2.97 -26.84
C PHE A 172 6.07 -1.75 -27.51
N PRO A 173 5.00 -1.94 -28.30
CA PRO A 173 4.24 -0.82 -28.84
C PRO A 173 3.63 -0.01 -27.69
N ALA A 174 4.02 1.26 -27.57
CA ALA A 174 3.37 2.20 -26.66
C ALA A 174 2.07 2.69 -27.33
N GLU A 175 0.91 2.22 -26.84
CA GLU A 175 -0.39 2.71 -27.32
C GLU A 175 -0.77 3.99 -26.59
N GLU A 176 -0.26 5.11 -27.09
CA GLU A 176 -0.81 6.43 -26.80
C GLU A 176 -1.89 6.74 -27.85
N LYS A 177 -3.04 7.21 -27.39
CA LYS A 177 -4.15 7.57 -28.28
C LYS A 177 -4.60 8.98 -28.04
N GLU A 178 -4.89 9.69 -29.11
CA GLU A 178 -5.50 11.01 -29.05
C GLU A 178 -7.02 10.84 -29.00
N THR A 179 -7.67 11.58 -28.12
CA THR A 179 -9.14 11.65 -28.06
C THR A 179 -9.57 13.00 -27.49
N ARG A 180 -10.86 13.32 -27.56
CA ARG A 180 -11.42 14.58 -27.05
C ARG A 180 -11.98 14.41 -25.63
N LEU A 181 -11.68 15.36 -24.75
CA LEU A 181 -12.31 15.45 -23.43
C LEU A 181 -13.67 16.14 -23.56
N LEU A 182 -14.75 15.37 -23.51
CA LEU A 182 -16.12 15.86 -23.74
C LEU A 182 -16.68 16.63 -22.54
N GLN A 183 -16.48 16.09 -21.35
CA GLN A 183 -16.95 16.68 -20.09
C GLN A 183 -16.14 16.17 -18.91
N VAL A 184 -16.29 16.82 -17.76
CA VAL A 184 -15.72 16.36 -16.48
C VAL A 184 -16.86 16.24 -15.48
N VAL A 185 -16.96 15.07 -14.87
CA VAL A 185 -17.90 14.78 -13.77
C VAL A 185 -17.13 14.66 -12.47
N PHE A 186 -17.77 14.95 -11.34
CA PHE A 186 -17.14 14.90 -10.03
C PHE A 186 -17.73 13.76 -9.21
N GLN A 187 -16.88 12.87 -8.71
CA GLN A 187 -17.28 11.74 -7.88
C GLN A 187 -16.84 11.97 -6.44
N VAL A 188 -17.68 11.60 -5.48
CA VAL A 188 -17.40 11.77 -4.06
C VAL A 188 -16.96 10.42 -3.48
N GLY A 189 -15.71 10.31 -3.05
CA GLY A 189 -15.16 9.10 -2.44
C GLY A 189 -15.52 8.94 -0.96
N ARG A 190 -15.08 7.82 -0.37
CA ARG A 190 -15.34 7.41 1.02
C ARG A 190 -15.00 8.48 2.06
N THR A 191 -13.88 9.17 1.88
CA THR A 191 -13.37 10.21 2.78
C THR A 191 -14.03 11.57 2.53
N GLY A 192 -15.06 11.62 1.68
CA GLY A 192 -15.68 12.84 1.19
C GLY A 192 -14.90 13.56 0.08
N ARG A 193 -13.71 13.08 -0.30
CA ARG A 193 -12.91 13.66 -1.39
C ARG A 193 -13.71 13.72 -2.69
N VAL A 194 -13.69 14.87 -3.35
CA VAL A 194 -14.36 15.10 -4.63
C VAL A 194 -13.35 14.99 -5.77
N THR A 195 -13.33 13.82 -6.42
CA THR A 195 -12.39 13.46 -7.49
C THR A 195 -12.97 13.82 -8.86
N PRO A 196 -12.21 14.52 -9.73
CA PRO A 196 -12.60 14.82 -11.10
C PRO A 196 -12.37 13.62 -12.01
N VAL A 197 -13.37 13.28 -12.82
CA VAL A 197 -13.32 12.20 -13.81
C VAL A 197 -13.66 12.76 -15.18
N GLY A 198 -12.73 12.63 -16.12
CA GLY A 198 -12.93 13.01 -17.50
C GLY A 198 -13.75 11.98 -18.25
N ILE A 199 -14.73 12.46 -19.02
CA ILE A 199 -15.46 11.65 -20.00
C ILE A 199 -14.88 11.96 -21.36
N LEU A 200 -14.35 10.94 -22.00
CA LEU A 200 -13.67 11.02 -23.27
C LEU A 200 -14.62 10.62 -24.40
N GLU A 201 -14.32 11.10 -25.60
CA GLU A 201 -14.78 10.45 -26.81
C GLU A 201 -14.20 9.01 -26.84
N PRO A 202 -15.03 7.96 -26.99
CA PRO A 202 -14.57 6.58 -26.85
C PRO A 202 -13.38 6.27 -27.75
N VAL A 203 -12.30 5.74 -27.16
CA VAL A 203 -11.08 5.41 -27.89
C VAL A 203 -10.54 4.05 -27.45
N PHE A 204 -10.00 3.27 -28.38
CA PHE A 204 -9.41 1.96 -28.08
C PHE A 204 -7.93 2.08 -27.70
N ILE A 205 -7.60 1.66 -26.49
CA ILE A 205 -6.22 1.62 -25.96
C ILE A 205 -5.91 0.19 -25.50
N GLU A 206 -4.94 -0.43 -26.14
CA GLU A 206 -4.48 -1.80 -25.90
C GLU A 206 -5.63 -2.82 -25.86
N GLY A 207 -6.51 -2.74 -26.87
CA GLY A 207 -7.63 -3.65 -27.09
C GLY A 207 -8.88 -3.42 -26.25
N SER A 208 -8.91 -2.41 -25.37
CA SER A 208 -10.12 -2.03 -24.60
C SER A 208 -10.60 -0.63 -24.98
N GLU A 209 -11.92 -0.46 -25.08
CA GLU A 209 -12.53 0.86 -25.20
C GLU A 209 -12.39 1.64 -23.88
N VAL A 210 -11.90 2.88 -23.97
CA VAL A 210 -11.73 3.81 -22.86
C VAL A 210 -12.59 5.04 -23.13
N SER A 211 -13.61 5.24 -22.31
CA SER A 211 -14.51 6.39 -22.34
C SER A 211 -14.46 7.24 -21.07
N ARG A 212 -13.79 6.76 -20.03
CA ARG A 212 -13.61 7.44 -18.75
C ARG A 212 -12.15 7.42 -18.35
N VAL A 213 -11.68 8.52 -17.79
CA VAL A 213 -10.29 8.73 -17.40
C VAL A 213 -10.23 9.48 -16.07
N THR A 214 -9.33 9.09 -15.19
CA THR A 214 -9.10 9.88 -13.97
C THR A 214 -8.37 11.18 -14.32
N LEU A 215 -8.77 12.28 -13.69
CA LEU A 215 -8.02 13.54 -13.70
C LEU A 215 -7.32 13.81 -12.36
N HIS A 216 -7.32 12.80 -11.48
CA HIS A 216 -6.66 12.75 -10.18
C HIS A 216 -7.11 13.84 -9.20
N ASN A 217 -6.56 15.05 -9.31
CA ASN A 217 -6.85 16.16 -8.41
C ASN A 217 -6.67 17.51 -9.11
N GLU A 218 -6.94 18.58 -8.36
CA GLU A 218 -6.81 19.96 -8.83
C GLU A 218 -5.40 20.27 -9.33
N SER A 219 -4.36 19.87 -8.58
CA SER A 219 -2.97 20.09 -8.99
C SER A 219 -2.61 19.40 -10.31
N TYR A 220 -3.16 18.21 -10.59
CA TYR A 220 -2.96 17.52 -11.86
C TYR A 220 -3.58 18.26 -13.04
N ILE A 221 -4.81 18.74 -12.85
CA ILE A 221 -5.53 19.54 -13.86
C ILE A 221 -4.84 20.87 -14.13
N GLU A 222 -4.37 21.55 -13.07
CA GLU A 222 -3.64 22.81 -13.17
C GLU A 222 -2.29 22.65 -13.89
N GLU A 223 -1.51 21.62 -13.52
CA GLU A 223 -0.20 21.37 -14.11
C GLU A 223 -0.29 21.11 -15.62
N LEU A 224 -1.26 20.30 -16.04
CA LEU A 224 -1.47 19.99 -17.45
C LEU A 224 -2.28 21.08 -18.18
N ASP A 225 -2.89 22.01 -17.44
CA ASP A 225 -3.86 23.00 -17.93
C ASP A 225 -4.98 22.33 -18.72
N VAL A 226 -5.63 21.32 -18.13
CA VAL A 226 -6.71 20.55 -18.79
C VAL A 226 -8.01 21.35 -18.82
N ARG A 227 -8.66 21.41 -19.99
CA ARG A 227 -9.93 22.10 -20.20
C ARG A 227 -10.95 21.19 -20.88
N ILE A 228 -12.22 21.39 -20.57
CA ILE A 228 -13.31 20.68 -21.25
C ILE A 228 -13.34 21.12 -22.72
N GLY A 229 -13.33 20.14 -23.63
CA GLY A 229 -13.23 20.35 -25.07
C GLY A 229 -11.85 20.07 -25.65
N ASP A 230 -10.81 20.00 -24.81
CA ASP A 230 -9.43 19.75 -25.24
C ASP A 230 -9.28 18.40 -25.96
N TRP A 231 -8.34 18.37 -26.91
CA TRP A 231 -7.74 17.13 -27.38
C TRP A 231 -6.67 16.68 -26.38
N VAL A 232 -6.77 15.45 -25.92
CA VAL A 232 -5.90 14.86 -24.91
C VAL A 232 -5.23 13.60 -25.45
N LEU A 233 -3.97 13.43 -25.07
CA LEU A 233 -3.23 12.19 -25.32
C LEU A 233 -3.38 11.31 -24.08
N VAL A 234 -3.96 10.13 -24.25
CA VAL A 234 -4.30 9.20 -23.18
C VAL A 234 -3.51 7.91 -23.29
N HIS A 235 -3.18 7.35 -22.14
CA HIS A 235 -2.48 6.08 -22.00
C HIS A 235 -2.91 5.39 -20.70
N LYS A 236 -2.44 4.16 -20.46
CA LYS A 236 -2.66 3.46 -19.19
C LYS A 236 -1.41 3.56 -18.32
N ALA A 237 -1.50 4.30 -17.21
CA ALA A 237 -0.44 4.37 -16.21
C ALA A 237 -0.21 2.99 -15.58
N GLY A 238 1.04 2.55 -15.53
CA GLY A 238 1.43 1.22 -15.06
C GLY A 238 0.75 0.08 -15.84
N GLY A 239 0.26 0.34 -17.05
CA GLY A 239 -0.47 -0.61 -17.88
C GLY A 239 -1.92 -0.91 -17.46
N VAL A 240 -2.45 -0.22 -16.45
CA VAL A 240 -3.78 -0.51 -15.87
C VAL A 240 -4.74 0.67 -15.92
N ILE A 241 -4.40 1.80 -15.31
CA ILE A 241 -5.35 2.90 -15.08
C ILE A 241 -5.26 3.92 -16.21
N PRO A 242 -6.33 4.17 -16.98
CA PRO A 242 -6.29 5.20 -18.02
C PRO A 242 -6.15 6.59 -17.39
N GLU A 243 -5.18 7.36 -17.87
CA GLU A 243 -4.96 8.76 -17.48
C GLU A 243 -4.60 9.65 -18.68
N VAL A 244 -4.85 10.95 -18.54
CA VAL A 244 -4.45 11.97 -19.52
C VAL A 244 -2.96 12.26 -19.36
N LEU A 245 -2.13 11.88 -20.34
CA LEU A 245 -0.68 12.10 -20.30
C LEU A 245 -0.32 13.58 -20.47
N ARG A 246 -0.96 14.22 -21.46
CA ARG A 246 -0.84 15.65 -21.78
C ARG A 246 -2.04 16.14 -22.62
N VAL A 247 -2.19 17.47 -22.65
CA VAL A 247 -3.12 18.17 -23.53
C VAL A 247 -2.40 18.56 -24.83
N LEU A 248 -3.06 18.39 -25.97
CA LEU A 248 -2.61 18.85 -27.28
C LEU A 248 -3.06 20.30 -27.49
N LYS A 249 -2.34 21.23 -26.85
CA LYS A 249 -2.71 22.66 -26.78
C LYS A 249 -2.77 23.32 -28.17
N GLU A 250 -2.02 22.80 -29.12
CA GLU A 250 -2.00 23.21 -30.53
C GLU A 250 -3.32 22.94 -31.26
N LYS A 251 -4.17 22.03 -30.75
CA LYS A 251 -5.50 21.72 -31.30
C LYS A 251 -6.63 22.53 -30.67
N ARG A 252 -6.30 23.53 -29.84
CA ARG A 252 -7.32 24.37 -29.19
C ARG A 252 -7.98 25.32 -30.17
N THR A 253 -9.30 25.43 -30.08
CA THR A 253 -10.12 26.37 -30.85
C THR A 253 -10.36 27.68 -30.10
N GLY A 254 -10.12 27.70 -28.78
CA GLY A 254 -10.42 28.83 -27.89
C GLY A 254 -11.81 28.74 -27.23
N GLU A 255 -12.62 27.75 -27.60
CA GLU A 255 -13.93 27.48 -27.00
C GLU A 255 -13.84 26.59 -25.75
N GLU A 256 -12.64 26.14 -25.38
CA GLU A 256 -12.44 25.22 -24.27
C GLU A 256 -12.71 25.89 -22.92
N ARG A 257 -13.36 25.16 -22.02
CA ARG A 257 -13.80 25.68 -20.73
C ARG A 257 -12.92 25.17 -19.60
N PRO A 258 -12.43 26.04 -18.69
CA PRO A 258 -11.66 25.60 -17.53
C PRO A 258 -12.52 24.71 -16.63
N ILE A 259 -11.92 23.66 -16.08
CA ILE A 259 -12.58 22.76 -15.14
C ILE A 259 -12.74 23.50 -13.81
N ARG A 260 -13.98 23.57 -13.30
CA ARG A 260 -14.29 24.16 -11.99
C ARG A 260 -14.98 23.13 -11.13
N TRP A 261 -14.55 23.02 -9.87
CA TRP A 261 -15.26 22.22 -8.89
C TRP A 261 -16.65 22.82 -8.62
N PRO A 262 -17.66 21.98 -8.38
CA PRO A 262 -18.98 22.47 -8.01
C PRO A 262 -18.93 23.13 -6.61
N GLU A 263 -19.79 24.11 -6.36
CA GLU A 263 -19.89 24.73 -5.02
C GLU A 263 -20.51 23.78 -3.99
N THR A 264 -21.35 22.86 -4.47
CA THR A 264 -22.05 21.86 -3.67
C THR A 264 -21.65 20.45 -4.07
N CYS A 265 -21.78 19.54 -3.12
CA CYS A 265 -21.55 18.12 -3.32
C CYS A 265 -22.57 17.58 -4.33
N PRO A 266 -22.15 16.96 -5.45
CA PRO A 266 -23.08 16.46 -6.46
C PRO A 266 -24.00 15.33 -5.93
N GLU A 267 -23.62 14.73 -4.81
CA GLU A 267 -24.29 13.55 -4.23
C GLU A 267 -25.28 13.91 -3.10
N CYS A 268 -25.08 15.02 -2.40
CA CYS A 268 -25.92 15.40 -1.25
C CYS A 268 -26.35 16.87 -1.21
N GLY A 269 -25.92 17.69 -2.16
CA GLY A 269 -26.22 19.13 -2.22
C GLY A 269 -25.55 19.99 -1.15
N HIS A 270 -24.84 19.40 -0.18
CA HIS A 270 -24.16 20.16 0.87
C HIS A 270 -22.97 20.95 0.30
N ARG A 271 -22.68 22.14 0.83
CA ARG A 271 -21.57 22.99 0.38
C ARG A 271 -20.23 22.27 0.55
N LEU A 272 -19.42 22.22 -0.50
CA LEU A 272 -18.08 21.65 -0.43
C LEU A 272 -17.14 22.58 0.34
N VAL A 273 -16.17 21.97 1.03
CA VAL A 273 -15.09 22.67 1.73
C VAL A 273 -13.77 22.25 1.11
N LYS A 274 -12.83 23.19 1.01
CA LYS A 274 -11.46 22.91 0.57
C LYS A 274 -10.59 22.72 1.81
N GLU A 275 -10.20 21.48 2.08
CA GLU A 275 -9.30 21.13 3.18
C GLU A 275 -7.88 20.97 2.62
N GLY A 276 -7.03 21.98 2.85
CA GLY A 276 -5.72 22.05 2.21
C GLY A 276 -5.82 22.20 0.69
N LYS A 277 -5.37 21.19 -0.05
CA LYS A 277 -5.40 21.13 -1.53
C LYS A 277 -6.56 20.31 -2.10
N VAL A 278 -7.46 19.81 -1.25
CA VAL A 278 -8.47 18.83 -1.65
C VAL A 278 -9.87 19.34 -1.35
N HIS A 279 -10.76 19.26 -2.35
CA HIS A 279 -12.18 19.50 -2.16
C HIS A 279 -12.83 18.28 -1.49
N ARG A 280 -13.52 18.48 -0.37
CA ARG A 280 -14.22 17.44 0.37
C ARG A 280 -15.65 17.85 0.68
N CYS A 281 -16.54 16.86 0.70
CA CYS A 281 -17.87 16.99 1.27
C CYS A 281 -17.76 16.87 2.79
N PRO A 282 -18.03 17.93 3.58
CA PRO A 282 -17.93 17.86 5.03
C PRO A 282 -19.13 17.11 5.65
N ASN A 283 -20.24 16.93 4.90
CA ASN A 283 -21.44 16.27 5.40
C ASN A 283 -21.13 14.83 5.84
N PRO A 284 -21.27 14.48 7.13
CA PRO A 284 -21.10 13.12 7.62
C PRO A 284 -22.17 12.16 7.08
N LEU A 285 -23.34 12.70 6.71
CA LEU A 285 -24.51 11.96 6.22
C LEU A 285 -24.59 11.90 4.69
N CYS A 286 -23.51 12.26 3.98
CA CYS A 286 -23.48 12.23 2.52
C CYS A 286 -23.78 10.80 2.00
N PRO A 287 -24.75 10.61 1.08
CA PRO A 287 -25.09 9.29 0.53
C PRO A 287 -23.89 8.60 -0.10
N ALA A 288 -22.99 9.33 -0.76
CA ALA A 288 -21.77 8.76 -1.33
C ALA A 288 -20.82 8.19 -0.27
N LYS A 289 -20.71 8.86 0.89
CA LYS A 289 -19.95 8.32 2.02
C LYS A 289 -20.62 7.08 2.59
N ARG A 290 -21.97 7.04 2.65
CA ARG A 290 -22.73 5.85 3.09
C ARG A 290 -22.57 4.68 2.12
N PHE A 291 -22.69 4.93 0.82
CA PHE A 291 -22.47 3.95 -0.23
C PHE A 291 -21.07 3.36 -0.13
N GLU A 292 -20.04 4.21 -0.08
CA GLU A 292 -18.66 3.75 0.03
C GLU A 292 -18.38 3.06 1.37
N ALA A 293 -18.97 3.52 2.48
CA ALA A 293 -18.85 2.87 3.77
C ALA A 293 -19.44 1.45 3.74
N ILE A 294 -20.65 1.28 3.19
CA ILE A 294 -21.29 -0.03 3.05
C ILE A 294 -20.51 -0.92 2.08
N ARG A 295 -20.05 -0.38 0.95
CA ARG A 295 -19.25 -1.10 -0.04
C ARG A 295 -17.93 -1.60 0.55
N HIS A 296 -17.23 -0.73 1.27
CA HIS A 296 -15.99 -1.07 1.97
C HIS A 296 -16.25 -2.11 3.06
N TYR A 297 -17.30 -1.93 3.86
CA TYR A 297 -17.71 -2.88 4.91
C TYR A 297 -18.00 -4.27 4.32
N ALA A 298 -18.66 -4.34 3.18
CA ALA A 298 -18.98 -5.60 2.48
C ALA A 298 -17.78 -6.25 1.79
N SER A 299 -16.69 -5.52 1.57
CA SER A 299 -15.55 -5.98 0.77
C SER A 299 -14.92 -7.26 1.30
N ARG A 300 -14.25 -8.00 0.41
CA ARG A 300 -13.63 -9.30 0.71
C ARG A 300 -12.61 -9.26 1.85
N LYS A 301 -11.94 -8.13 2.06
CA LYS A 301 -10.97 -7.94 3.16
C LYS A 301 -11.63 -7.47 4.47
N ALA A 302 -12.84 -6.92 4.38
CA ALA A 302 -13.64 -6.44 5.51
C ALA A 302 -14.61 -7.52 6.01
N MET A 303 -15.92 -7.32 5.97
CA MET A 303 -16.89 -8.30 6.49
C MET A 303 -17.24 -9.42 5.51
N ASP A 304 -16.75 -9.34 4.27
CA ASP A 304 -16.84 -10.38 3.24
C ASP A 304 -18.28 -10.82 2.96
N ILE A 305 -19.06 -9.87 2.46
CA ILE A 305 -20.48 -10.03 2.07
C ILE A 305 -20.55 -9.94 0.54
N GLY A 306 -20.09 -10.98 -0.14
CA GLY A 306 -19.91 -10.96 -1.60
C GLY A 306 -21.19 -10.73 -2.43
N GLY A 307 -22.36 -11.01 -1.88
CA GLY A 307 -23.66 -10.77 -2.52
C GLY A 307 -24.11 -9.30 -2.49
N LEU A 308 -23.44 -8.45 -1.73
CA LEU A 308 -23.76 -7.03 -1.59
C LEU A 308 -22.98 -6.20 -2.63
N GLY A 309 -23.36 -6.35 -3.90
CA GLY A 309 -22.75 -5.61 -5.01
C GLY A 309 -23.21 -4.15 -5.09
N GLU A 310 -22.47 -3.33 -5.83
CA GLU A 310 -22.68 -1.87 -5.96
C GLU A 310 -24.13 -1.49 -6.28
N LYS A 311 -24.72 -2.07 -7.34
CA LYS A 311 -26.11 -1.81 -7.72
C LYS A 311 -27.14 -2.16 -6.64
N LEU A 312 -26.83 -3.14 -5.78
CA LEU A 312 -27.72 -3.52 -4.69
C LEU A 312 -27.61 -2.52 -3.54
N ILE A 313 -26.39 -2.07 -3.21
CA ILE A 313 -26.16 -1.04 -2.19
C ILE A 313 -26.88 0.25 -2.59
N GLU A 314 -26.75 0.69 -3.85
CA GLU A 314 -27.48 1.86 -4.40
C GLU A 314 -28.97 1.75 -4.14
N LYS A 315 -29.59 0.62 -4.50
CA LYS A 315 -31.03 0.40 -4.32
C LYS A 315 -31.46 0.34 -2.85
N LEU A 316 -30.65 -0.27 -1.99
CA LEU A 316 -30.92 -0.33 -0.55
C LEU A 316 -30.90 1.07 0.08
N LEU A 317 -29.95 1.91 -0.34
CA LEU A 317 -29.88 3.31 0.08
C LEU A 317 -31.03 4.15 -0.50
N GLU A 318 -31.35 3.98 -1.79
CA GLU A 318 -32.43 4.71 -2.48
C GLU A 318 -33.80 4.43 -1.87
N LYS A 319 -34.10 3.15 -1.58
CA LYS A 319 -35.33 2.77 -0.87
C LYS A 319 -35.32 3.09 0.62
N GLY A 320 -34.21 3.60 1.16
CA GLY A 320 -34.06 3.92 2.58
C GLY A 320 -34.10 2.70 3.50
N LEU A 321 -33.89 1.49 2.96
CA LEU A 321 -33.84 0.23 3.73
C LEU A 321 -32.57 0.14 4.58
N VAL A 322 -31.51 0.81 4.14
CA VAL A 322 -30.22 0.88 4.83
C VAL A 322 -29.77 2.34 4.88
N LYS A 323 -29.30 2.81 6.03
CA LYS A 323 -28.68 4.14 6.17
C LYS A 323 -27.19 4.02 6.52
N ASP A 324 -26.84 2.98 7.25
CA ASP A 324 -25.47 2.64 7.62
C ASP A 324 -25.30 1.11 7.73
N VAL A 325 -24.08 0.69 8.06
CA VAL A 325 -23.71 -0.73 8.06
C VAL A 325 -24.46 -1.58 9.09
N ALA A 326 -25.01 -0.99 10.15
CA ALA A 326 -25.76 -1.76 11.14
C ALA A 326 -27.16 -2.15 10.66
N ASP A 327 -27.77 -1.33 9.80
CA ASP A 327 -29.08 -1.64 9.22
C ASP A 327 -29.05 -2.88 8.32
N LEU A 328 -27.88 -3.26 7.77
CA LEU A 328 -27.70 -4.49 7.00
C LEU A 328 -28.18 -5.73 7.79
N TYR A 329 -27.94 -5.75 9.10
CA TYR A 329 -28.30 -6.87 9.96
C TYR A 329 -29.78 -6.87 10.40
N ARG A 330 -30.55 -5.86 9.98
CA ARG A 330 -31.99 -5.73 10.24
C ARG A 330 -32.84 -6.04 9.01
N LEU A 331 -32.23 -6.22 7.84
CA LEU A 331 -32.90 -6.56 6.60
C LEU A 331 -33.61 -7.92 6.72
N ARG A 332 -34.84 -7.97 6.22
CA ARG A 332 -35.66 -9.17 6.13
C ARG A 332 -35.74 -9.66 4.69
N GLU A 333 -36.15 -10.91 4.51
CA GLU A 333 -36.32 -11.49 3.17
C GLU A 333 -37.33 -10.68 2.34
N GLU A 334 -38.40 -10.21 2.97
CA GLU A 334 -39.44 -9.38 2.39
C GLU A 334 -38.88 -8.06 1.81
N ASP A 335 -38.03 -7.36 2.56
CA ASP A 335 -37.41 -6.09 2.14
C ASP A 335 -36.58 -6.25 0.84
N LEU A 336 -35.98 -7.42 0.68
CA LEU A 336 -35.11 -7.75 -0.46
C LEU A 336 -35.89 -8.20 -1.68
N LEU A 337 -37.01 -8.90 -1.50
CA LEU A 337 -37.85 -9.41 -2.59
C LEU A 337 -38.49 -8.27 -3.40
N ASP A 338 -38.72 -7.12 -2.78
CA ASP A 338 -39.24 -5.92 -3.44
C ASP A 338 -38.22 -5.20 -4.33
N LEU A 339 -36.97 -5.67 -4.37
CA LEU A 339 -35.91 -5.10 -5.21
C LEU A 339 -35.87 -5.80 -6.57
N GLU A 340 -35.80 -5.02 -7.65
CA GLU A 340 -35.74 -5.62 -8.98
C GLU A 340 -34.50 -6.52 -9.12
N ARG A 341 -34.69 -7.70 -9.72
CA ARG A 341 -33.67 -8.75 -9.92
C ARG A 341 -33.21 -9.45 -8.63
N MET A 342 -33.92 -9.28 -7.51
CA MET A 342 -33.77 -10.13 -6.32
C MET A 342 -34.79 -11.27 -6.35
N GLY A 343 -34.32 -12.48 -6.68
CA GLY A 343 -35.10 -13.71 -6.47
C GLY A 343 -34.96 -14.23 -5.04
N LYS A 344 -35.95 -15.01 -4.58
CA LYS A 344 -35.99 -15.63 -3.23
C LYS A 344 -34.66 -16.28 -2.81
N LYS A 345 -34.08 -17.11 -3.68
CA LYS A 345 -32.81 -17.79 -3.42
C LYS A 345 -31.64 -16.82 -3.24
N SER A 346 -31.60 -15.76 -4.03
CA SER A 346 -30.55 -14.74 -3.94
C SER A 346 -30.69 -13.92 -2.67
N ALA A 347 -31.93 -13.57 -2.26
CA ALA A 347 -32.20 -12.83 -1.04
C ALA A 347 -31.79 -13.63 0.20
N GLN A 348 -32.17 -14.91 0.25
CA GLN A 348 -31.75 -15.83 1.31
C GLN A 348 -30.23 -16.02 1.37
N ASN A 349 -29.58 -16.11 0.21
CA ASN A 349 -28.12 -16.21 0.15
C ASN A 349 -27.44 -14.94 0.69
N LEU A 350 -27.95 -13.75 0.37
CA LEU A 350 -27.44 -12.49 0.90
C LEU A 350 -27.61 -12.42 2.43
N LEU A 351 -28.81 -12.70 2.94
CA LEU A 351 -29.08 -12.72 4.39
C LEU A 351 -28.16 -13.71 5.11
N ARG A 352 -27.93 -14.89 4.53
CA ARG A 352 -26.98 -15.87 5.08
C ARG A 352 -25.54 -15.33 5.12
N GLN A 353 -25.11 -14.59 4.10
CA GLN A 353 -23.78 -13.99 4.08
C GLN A 353 -23.66 -12.86 5.11
N ILE A 354 -24.69 -12.02 5.25
CA ILE A 354 -24.78 -10.99 6.30
C ILE A 354 -24.69 -11.66 7.67
N GLU A 355 -25.46 -12.72 7.93
CA GLU A 355 -25.41 -13.45 9.20
C GLU A 355 -24.03 -14.04 9.48
N LYS A 356 -23.44 -14.71 8.48
CA LYS A 356 -22.08 -15.27 8.57
C LYS A 356 -21.02 -14.20 8.84
N SER A 357 -21.24 -12.98 8.36
CA SER A 357 -20.31 -11.87 8.54
C SER A 357 -20.17 -11.43 10.00
N LYS A 358 -21.14 -11.75 10.87
CA LYS A 358 -21.06 -11.41 12.30
C LYS A 358 -19.84 -12.01 12.98
N ALA A 359 -19.44 -13.21 12.60
CA ALA A 359 -18.33 -13.94 13.18
C ALA A 359 -17.00 -13.67 12.45
N ARG A 360 -16.74 -12.46 11.96
CA ARG A 360 -15.45 -12.14 11.30
C ARG A 360 -14.36 -11.76 12.29
N GLY A 361 -14.74 -11.22 13.44
CA GLY A 361 -13.86 -10.78 14.52
C GLY A 361 -13.47 -9.30 14.43
N LEU A 362 -12.87 -8.81 15.51
CA LEU A 362 -12.59 -7.38 15.71
C LEU A 362 -11.62 -6.80 14.68
N GLU A 363 -10.63 -7.57 14.23
CA GLU A 363 -9.61 -7.11 13.25
C GLU A 363 -10.26 -6.60 11.95
N ARG A 364 -11.14 -7.42 11.38
CA ARG A 364 -11.86 -7.13 10.14
C ARG A 364 -12.96 -6.12 10.37
N LEU A 365 -13.60 -6.14 11.54
CA LEU A 365 -14.58 -5.12 11.89
C LEU A 365 -13.94 -3.72 11.94
N LEU A 366 -12.78 -3.56 12.59
CA LEU A 366 -12.06 -2.28 12.65
C LEU A 366 -11.64 -1.80 11.26
N TYR A 367 -11.17 -2.71 10.42
CA TYR A 367 -10.88 -2.40 9.02
C TYR A 367 -12.16 -1.98 8.27
N ALA A 368 -13.27 -2.69 8.49
CA ALA A 368 -14.56 -2.46 7.83
C ALA A 368 -15.22 -1.12 8.23
N LEU A 369 -15.04 -0.68 9.47
CA LEU A 369 -15.58 0.60 9.97
C LEU A 369 -14.86 1.82 9.38
N GLY A 370 -13.67 1.65 8.80
CA GLY A 370 -12.98 2.70 8.05
C GLY A 370 -12.50 3.87 8.91
N LEU A 371 -12.00 3.59 10.11
CA LEU A 371 -11.43 4.60 11.01
C LEU A 371 -10.31 5.40 10.32
N PRO A 372 -10.11 6.69 10.65
CA PRO A 372 -9.12 7.53 10.00
C PRO A 372 -7.70 6.94 10.06
N GLY A 373 -7.09 6.73 8.89
CA GLY A 373 -5.74 6.19 8.78
C GLY A 373 -5.60 4.70 9.16
N VAL A 374 -6.70 3.99 9.45
CA VAL A 374 -6.69 2.58 9.81
C VAL A 374 -6.86 1.71 8.57
N GLY A 375 -5.72 1.18 8.10
CA GLY A 375 -5.67 0.12 7.08
C GLY A 375 -5.80 -1.28 7.69
N GLU A 376 -5.69 -2.31 6.84
CA GLU A 376 -5.83 -3.72 7.23
C GLU A 376 -4.81 -4.14 8.32
N VAL A 377 -3.54 -3.74 8.17
CA VAL A 377 -2.48 -4.05 9.14
C VAL A 377 -2.76 -3.37 10.48
N LEU A 378 -3.04 -2.06 10.44
CA LEU A 378 -3.30 -1.29 11.66
C LEU A 378 -4.55 -1.78 12.40
N ALA A 379 -5.58 -2.20 11.69
CA ALA A 379 -6.78 -2.80 12.28
C ALA A 379 -6.47 -4.09 13.04
N ARG A 380 -5.59 -4.95 12.51
CA ARG A 380 -5.11 -6.14 13.21
C ARG A 380 -4.30 -5.79 14.45
N ASN A 381 -3.39 -4.83 14.35
CA ASN A 381 -2.57 -4.40 15.49
C ASN A 381 -3.44 -3.83 16.62
N LEU A 382 -4.44 -3.01 16.28
CA LEU A 382 -5.42 -2.48 17.23
C LEU A 382 -6.24 -3.61 17.89
N ALA A 383 -6.76 -4.54 17.08
CA ALA A 383 -7.55 -5.66 17.60
C ALA A 383 -6.71 -6.57 18.53
N ALA A 384 -5.47 -6.88 18.13
CA ALA A 384 -4.56 -7.69 18.93
C ALA A 384 -4.19 -7.02 20.26
N TYR A 385 -3.98 -5.71 20.26
CA TYR A 385 -3.58 -4.94 21.44
C TYR A 385 -4.75 -4.73 22.43
N PHE A 386 -5.94 -4.35 21.94
CA PHE A 386 -7.08 -4.04 22.82
C PHE A 386 -7.99 -5.24 23.10
N GLY A 387 -7.97 -6.26 22.26
CA GLY A 387 -8.73 -7.51 22.40
C GLY A 387 -10.24 -7.38 22.17
N THR A 388 -10.87 -6.27 22.58
CA THR A 388 -12.31 -6.03 22.44
C THR A 388 -12.61 -4.60 22.00
N MET A 389 -13.75 -4.40 21.34
CA MET A 389 -14.23 -3.07 20.97
C MET A 389 -14.48 -2.19 22.20
N ASP A 390 -15.04 -2.75 23.28
CA ASP A 390 -15.31 -1.99 24.52
C ASP A 390 -14.00 -1.42 25.10
N ARG A 391 -12.93 -2.23 25.12
CA ARG A 391 -11.62 -1.80 25.60
C ARG A 391 -10.96 -0.75 24.72
N LEU A 392 -11.19 -0.81 23.41
CA LEU A 392 -10.74 0.20 22.45
C LEU A 392 -11.52 1.52 22.63
N LEU A 393 -12.84 1.48 22.86
CA LEU A 393 -13.66 2.69 23.09
C LEU A 393 -13.25 3.47 24.34
N GLU A 394 -12.61 2.81 25.30
CA GLU A 394 -12.04 3.42 26.52
C GLU A 394 -10.56 3.81 26.38
N ALA A 395 -9.95 3.58 25.22
CA ALA A 395 -8.52 3.82 25.02
C ALA A 395 -8.17 5.31 25.15
N SER A 396 -7.08 5.56 25.89
CA SER A 396 -6.44 6.88 25.94
C SER A 396 -5.57 7.13 24.71
N LEU A 397 -5.27 8.40 24.43
CA LEU A 397 -4.38 8.77 23.32
C LEU A 397 -2.98 8.15 23.52
N GLU A 398 -2.50 8.09 24.76
CA GLU A 398 -1.22 7.47 25.11
C GLU A 398 -1.17 5.97 24.83
N GLU A 399 -2.29 5.27 25.04
CA GLU A 399 -2.40 3.83 24.75
C GLU A 399 -2.44 3.57 23.24
N LEU A 400 -3.15 4.39 22.47
CA LEU A 400 -3.17 4.29 21.01
C LEU A 400 -1.77 4.45 20.42
N LEU A 401 -0.95 5.35 20.98
CA LEU A 401 0.45 5.55 20.57
C LEU A 401 1.38 4.37 20.90
N GLN A 402 0.97 3.43 21.77
CA GLN A 402 1.75 2.21 22.03
C GLN A 402 1.55 1.13 20.97
N VAL A 403 0.49 1.25 20.18
CA VAL A 403 0.18 0.27 19.13
C VAL A 403 1.15 0.45 17.97
N GLU A 404 1.67 -0.68 17.47
CA GLU A 404 2.61 -0.68 16.36
C GLU A 404 2.01 -0.03 15.11
N GLU A 405 2.83 0.79 14.44
CA GLU A 405 2.47 1.59 13.27
C GLU A 405 1.46 2.73 13.49
N VAL A 406 1.05 3.02 14.74
CA VAL A 406 0.22 4.20 15.04
C VAL A 406 1.10 5.43 15.27
N GLY A 407 1.00 6.42 14.38
CA GLY A 407 1.59 7.76 14.56
C GLY A 407 0.63 8.75 15.23
N GLU A 408 1.15 9.89 15.70
CA GLU A 408 0.37 10.91 16.45
C GLU A 408 -0.89 11.41 15.73
N LEU A 409 -0.80 11.71 14.43
CA LEU A 409 -1.95 12.16 13.65
C LEU A 409 -3.04 11.09 13.57
N THR A 410 -2.65 9.84 13.35
CA THR A 410 -3.57 8.70 13.28
C THR A 410 -4.18 8.40 14.66
N ALA A 411 -3.37 8.42 15.73
CA ALA A 411 -3.84 8.22 17.10
C ALA A 411 -4.93 9.24 17.46
N ARG A 412 -4.71 10.52 17.12
CA ARG A 412 -5.68 11.58 17.37
C ARG A 412 -6.97 11.37 16.58
N GLY A 413 -6.88 11.06 15.29
CA GLY A 413 -8.06 10.80 14.45
C GLY A 413 -8.87 9.58 14.93
N ILE A 414 -8.19 8.52 15.38
CA ILE A 414 -8.84 7.37 16.02
C ILE A 414 -9.54 7.80 17.30
N TYR A 415 -8.81 8.46 18.22
CA TYR A 415 -9.36 8.89 19.50
C TYR A 415 -10.60 9.76 19.33
N GLU A 416 -10.55 10.77 18.46
CA GLU A 416 -11.69 11.64 18.15
C GLU A 416 -12.90 10.84 17.63
N THR A 417 -12.67 9.87 16.75
CA THR A 417 -13.75 9.01 16.22
C THR A 417 -14.35 8.11 17.32
N LEU A 418 -13.53 7.57 18.22
CA LEU A 418 -14.00 6.73 19.34
C LEU A 418 -14.82 7.53 20.37
N GLN A 419 -14.60 8.84 20.47
CA GLN A 419 -15.40 9.74 21.32
C GLN A 419 -16.67 10.26 20.63
N ASP A 420 -16.82 10.09 19.32
CA ASP A 420 -17.99 10.54 18.57
C ASP A 420 -19.26 9.76 19.00
N PRO A 421 -20.32 10.44 19.49
CA PRO A 421 -21.58 9.80 19.84
C PRO A 421 -22.21 9.00 18.70
N ALA A 422 -22.08 9.44 17.44
CA ALA A 422 -22.62 8.74 16.29
C ALA A 422 -21.89 7.43 16.02
N PHE A 423 -20.56 7.42 16.17
CA PHE A 423 -19.75 6.21 16.06
C PHE A 423 -20.08 5.21 17.19
N ARG A 424 -20.22 5.70 18.43
CA ARG A 424 -20.62 4.86 19.57
C ARG A 424 -22.00 4.25 19.39
N ASP A 425 -22.96 5.01 18.85
CA ASP A 425 -24.28 4.48 18.52
C ASP A 425 -24.22 3.38 17.44
N LEU A 426 -23.43 3.59 16.40
CA LEU A 426 -23.21 2.59 15.34
C LEU A 426 -22.63 1.29 15.92
N VAL A 427 -21.57 1.39 16.73
CA VAL A 427 -20.94 0.23 17.38
C VAL A 427 -21.93 -0.50 18.29
N ARG A 428 -22.72 0.24 19.08
CA ARG A 428 -23.77 -0.35 19.93
C ARG A 428 -24.79 -1.12 19.10
N ARG A 429 -25.30 -0.55 18.01
CA ARG A 429 -26.28 -1.23 17.13
C ARG A 429 -25.70 -2.48 16.45
N LEU A 430 -24.42 -2.45 16.06
CA LEU A 430 -23.73 -3.63 15.54
C LEU A 430 -23.58 -4.74 16.61
N LYS A 431 -23.26 -4.36 17.85
CA LYS A 431 -23.17 -5.30 18.98
C LYS A 431 -24.51 -5.94 19.28
N GLU A 432 -25.58 -5.14 19.31
CA GLU A 432 -26.97 -5.62 19.49
C GLU A 432 -27.42 -6.55 18.35
N ALA A 433 -26.93 -6.32 17.13
CA ALA A 433 -27.17 -7.20 15.99
C ALA A 433 -26.39 -8.53 16.06
N GLY A 434 -25.49 -8.70 17.04
CA GLY A 434 -24.71 -9.91 17.26
C GLY A 434 -23.39 -9.96 16.50
N VAL A 435 -22.89 -8.83 15.98
CA VAL A 435 -21.55 -8.76 15.39
C VAL A 435 -20.50 -9.00 16.48
N GLU A 436 -19.53 -9.87 16.20
CA GLU A 436 -18.46 -10.24 17.12
C GLU A 436 -17.53 -9.05 17.36
N MET A 437 -17.47 -8.60 18.61
CA MET A 437 -16.70 -7.43 19.06
C MET A 437 -15.35 -7.80 19.67
N GLU A 438 -14.97 -9.07 19.59
CA GLU A 438 -13.72 -9.61 20.14
C GLU A 438 -12.74 -9.97 19.02
N ALA A 439 -11.44 -9.80 19.31
CA ALA A 439 -10.39 -10.24 18.42
C ALA A 439 -10.31 -11.77 18.41
N LYS A 440 -10.26 -12.36 17.21
CA LYS A 440 -10.06 -13.80 17.05
C LYS A 440 -8.64 -14.25 17.40
N GLU A 441 -7.68 -13.39 17.11
CA GLU A 441 -6.29 -13.54 17.55
C GLU A 441 -6.10 -12.57 18.71
N ARG A 442 -6.21 -13.07 19.94
CA ARG A 442 -5.78 -12.30 21.11
C ARG A 442 -4.25 -12.31 21.12
N GLY A 443 -3.63 -11.13 21.24
CA GLY A 443 -2.24 -11.08 21.69
C GLY A 443 -2.16 -11.81 23.04
N GLU A 444 -1.15 -12.66 23.22
CA GLU A 444 -1.00 -13.38 24.49
C GLU A 444 -0.75 -12.35 25.59
N GLU A 445 -1.59 -12.27 26.63
CA GLU A 445 -1.40 -11.30 27.73
C GLU A 445 -0.32 -11.73 28.75
N ALA A 446 0.63 -12.56 28.32
CA ALA A 446 1.60 -13.23 29.18
C ALA A 446 2.46 -12.26 30.01
N LEU A 447 2.69 -11.04 29.51
CA LEU A 447 3.49 -10.00 30.15
C LEU A 447 2.67 -8.77 30.59
N LYS A 448 1.34 -8.90 30.67
CA LYS A 448 0.45 -7.80 31.07
C LYS A 448 0.80 -7.26 32.45
N GLY A 449 0.83 -5.92 32.55
CA GLY A 449 1.18 -5.19 33.78
C GLY A 449 2.68 -5.01 34.00
N LEU A 450 3.54 -5.63 33.18
CA LEU A 450 4.99 -5.42 33.24
C LEU A 450 5.42 -4.25 32.35
N THR A 451 6.33 -3.43 32.85
CA THR A 451 6.95 -2.34 32.09
C THR A 451 8.42 -2.65 31.82
N PHE A 452 8.81 -2.69 30.55
CA PHE A 452 10.19 -2.96 30.12
C PHE A 452 10.86 -1.70 29.57
N VAL A 453 12.15 -1.59 29.82
CA VAL A 453 13.05 -0.63 29.16
C VAL A 453 14.18 -1.44 28.53
N ILE A 454 14.63 -1.07 27.33
CA ILE A 454 15.75 -1.73 26.66
C ILE A 454 16.96 -0.77 26.61
N THR A 455 18.15 -1.29 26.93
CA THR A 455 19.43 -0.61 26.77
C THR A 455 20.50 -1.59 26.28
N GLY A 456 21.53 -1.11 25.56
CA GLY A 456 22.55 -1.96 24.96
C GLY A 456 22.09 -2.65 23.67
N GLU A 457 23.04 -3.05 22.82
CA GLU A 457 22.78 -3.76 21.55
C GLU A 457 22.30 -5.19 21.84
N LEU A 458 21.24 -5.61 21.15
CA LEU A 458 20.66 -6.94 21.28
C LEU A 458 20.99 -7.77 20.03
N SER A 459 20.92 -9.09 20.14
CA SER A 459 21.12 -10.04 19.04
C SER A 459 20.09 -9.85 17.91
N ARG A 460 18.88 -9.41 18.27
CA ARG A 460 17.83 -8.99 17.33
C ARG A 460 17.67 -7.47 17.30
N PRO A 461 17.18 -6.87 16.19
CA PRO A 461 16.84 -5.46 16.15
C PRO A 461 15.95 -5.08 17.33
N ARG A 462 16.34 -4.05 18.10
CA ARG A 462 15.61 -3.65 19.31
C ARG A 462 14.10 -3.46 19.05
N GLU A 463 13.73 -2.92 17.90
CA GLU A 463 12.32 -2.71 17.56
C GLU A 463 11.53 -4.01 17.41
N GLU A 464 12.13 -5.10 16.91
CA GLU A 464 11.49 -6.42 16.88
C GLU A 464 11.24 -6.94 18.30
N VAL A 465 12.22 -6.76 19.20
CA VAL A 465 12.07 -7.17 20.61
C VAL A 465 11.01 -6.31 21.32
N LYS A 466 10.97 -5.00 21.05
CA LYS A 466 9.90 -4.13 21.56
C LYS A 466 8.53 -4.55 21.03
N ALA A 467 8.43 -4.89 19.74
CA ALA A 467 7.19 -5.36 19.12
C ALA A 467 6.71 -6.67 19.76
N LEU A 468 7.61 -7.64 19.96
CA LEU A 468 7.30 -8.88 20.66
C LEU A 468 6.78 -8.62 22.08
N LEU A 469 7.46 -7.75 22.85
CA LEU A 469 7.02 -7.42 24.21
C LEU A 469 5.64 -6.74 24.23
N ARG A 470 5.36 -5.84 23.29
CA ARG A 470 4.05 -5.20 23.14
C ARG A 470 2.97 -6.20 22.72
N ARG A 471 3.28 -7.12 21.79
CA ARG A 471 2.39 -8.22 21.36
C ARG A 471 2.02 -9.12 22.53
N LEU A 472 2.94 -9.30 23.48
CA LEU A 472 2.73 -10.07 24.71
C LEU A 472 2.06 -9.27 25.85
N GLY A 473 1.58 -8.05 25.57
CA GLY A 473 0.84 -7.20 26.51
C GLY A 473 1.70 -6.36 27.46
N ALA A 474 3.01 -6.30 27.27
CA ALA A 474 3.90 -5.49 28.10
C ALA A 474 3.95 -4.01 27.66
N LYS A 475 4.16 -3.10 28.61
CA LYS A 475 4.43 -1.69 28.32
C LYS A 475 5.93 -1.49 28.07
N VAL A 476 6.30 -0.85 26.96
CA VAL A 476 7.72 -0.59 26.65
C VAL A 476 7.99 0.90 26.67
N THR A 477 8.90 1.36 27.53
CA THR A 477 9.24 2.78 27.68
C THR A 477 10.70 3.07 27.38
N ASP A 478 11.00 4.29 26.95
CA ASP A 478 12.39 4.68 26.64
C ASP A 478 13.19 5.15 27.87
N SER A 479 12.53 5.40 29.01
CA SER A 479 13.20 5.84 30.24
C SER A 479 12.94 4.90 31.41
N VAL A 480 13.96 4.71 32.24
CA VAL A 480 13.85 3.97 33.50
C VAL A 480 13.19 4.86 34.54
N SER A 481 12.16 4.33 35.19
CA SER A 481 11.44 4.94 36.31
C SER A 481 11.22 3.92 37.43
N ARG A 482 10.70 4.35 38.59
CA ARG A 482 10.29 3.43 39.67
C ARG A 482 9.15 2.49 39.27
N LYS A 483 8.44 2.77 38.17
CA LYS A 483 7.37 1.91 37.63
C LYS A 483 7.89 0.88 36.63
N THR A 484 9.18 0.93 36.28
CA THR A 484 9.79 -0.04 35.37
C THR A 484 9.94 -1.39 36.09
N SER A 485 9.37 -2.45 35.52
CA SER A 485 9.47 -3.81 36.06
C SER A 485 10.82 -4.43 35.77
N TYR A 486 11.32 -4.27 34.53
CA TYR A 486 12.61 -4.83 34.11
C TYR A 486 13.35 -3.89 33.16
N LEU A 487 14.67 -3.81 33.32
CA LEU A 487 15.59 -3.27 32.31
C LEU A 487 16.25 -4.43 31.57
N VAL A 488 16.00 -4.55 30.26
CA VAL A 488 16.70 -5.49 29.37
C VAL A 488 18.04 -4.88 28.98
N VAL A 489 19.11 -5.62 29.25
CA VAL A 489 20.51 -5.19 29.12
C VAL A 489 21.18 -6.02 28.03
N GLY A 490 21.48 -5.38 26.91
CA GLY A 490 22.32 -5.90 25.84
C GLY A 490 23.79 -5.48 25.97
N GLU A 491 24.59 -5.77 24.94
CA GLU A 491 25.99 -5.37 24.86
C GLU A 491 26.15 -3.84 24.89
N ASN A 492 27.21 -3.33 25.53
CA ASN A 492 27.46 -1.89 25.71
C ASN A 492 26.27 -1.11 26.31
N PRO A 493 25.82 -1.45 27.54
CA PRO A 493 24.72 -0.75 28.19
C PRO A 493 25.08 0.72 28.45
N GLY A 494 24.17 1.63 28.08
CA GLY A 494 24.36 3.06 28.30
C GLY A 494 24.00 3.51 29.72
N SER A 495 23.86 4.82 29.91
CA SER A 495 23.51 5.50 31.17
C SER A 495 22.19 5.03 31.83
N LYS A 496 21.36 4.24 31.13
CA LYS A 496 20.13 3.64 31.68
C LYS A 496 20.42 2.53 32.69
N LEU A 497 21.54 1.81 32.58
CA LEU A 497 21.92 0.76 33.54
C LEU A 497 22.24 1.34 34.91
N GLU A 498 22.98 2.45 34.95
CA GLU A 498 23.27 3.18 36.19
C GLU A 498 21.98 3.70 36.84
N LYS A 499 21.07 4.25 36.02
CA LYS A 499 19.77 4.74 36.49
C LYS A 499 18.89 3.61 37.05
N ALA A 500 18.89 2.42 36.45
CA ALA A 500 18.17 1.27 36.97
C ALA A 500 18.74 0.77 38.30
N ARG A 501 20.07 0.71 38.44
CA ARG A 501 20.73 0.37 39.71
C ARG A 501 20.36 1.36 40.82
N ALA A 502 20.38 2.67 40.52
CA ALA A 502 20.02 3.71 41.49
C ALA A 502 18.53 3.65 41.92
N LEU A 503 17.65 3.17 41.05
CA LEU A 503 16.21 3.05 41.32
C LEU A 503 15.80 1.67 41.83
N GLY A 504 16.73 0.72 41.98
CA GLY A 504 16.45 -0.65 42.41
C GLY A 504 15.64 -1.47 41.40
N VAL A 505 15.70 -1.13 40.11
CA VAL A 505 14.95 -1.83 39.06
C VAL A 505 15.71 -3.10 38.64
N PRO A 506 15.08 -4.29 38.64
CA PRO A 506 15.71 -5.54 38.19
C PRO A 506 16.20 -5.47 36.75
N THR A 507 17.36 -6.08 36.48
CA THR A 507 17.96 -6.18 35.14
C THR A 507 17.86 -7.60 34.60
N LEU A 508 17.53 -7.74 33.32
CA LEU A 508 17.52 -9.02 32.59
C LEU A 508 18.49 -8.93 31.41
N THR A 509 19.24 -10.00 31.17
CA THR A 509 19.92 -10.23 29.89
C THR A 509 18.90 -10.60 28.80
N GLU A 510 19.33 -10.59 27.54
CA GLU A 510 18.46 -10.99 26.42
C GLU A 510 18.02 -12.46 26.53
N GLU A 511 18.91 -13.36 26.95
CA GLU A 511 18.57 -14.77 27.16
C GLU A 511 17.59 -14.98 28.32
N GLU A 512 17.69 -14.16 29.37
CA GLU A 512 16.75 -14.18 30.50
C GLU A 512 15.39 -13.59 30.12
N LEU A 513 15.35 -12.60 29.22
CA LEU A 513 14.11 -12.09 28.66
C LEU A 513 13.36 -13.18 27.89
N TYR A 514 14.06 -13.92 27.03
CA TYR A 514 13.44 -14.99 26.26
C TYR A 514 12.98 -16.14 27.15
N ARG A 515 13.78 -16.56 28.15
CA ARG A 515 13.32 -17.53 29.15
C ARG A 515 12.09 -17.06 29.92
N LEU A 516 12.04 -15.80 30.34
CA LEU A 516 10.87 -15.23 31.00
C LEU A 516 9.63 -15.29 30.09
N ILE A 517 9.80 -15.03 28.79
CA ILE A 517 8.72 -15.14 27.81
C ILE A 517 8.25 -16.60 27.70
N GLU A 518 9.17 -17.55 27.52
CA GLU A 518 8.83 -18.98 27.39
C GLU A 518 8.14 -19.54 28.63
N GLU A 519 8.60 -19.15 29.83
CA GLU A 519 7.98 -19.54 31.10
C GLU A 519 6.55 -18.96 31.24
N ARG A 520 6.31 -17.77 30.70
CA ARG A 520 5.02 -17.07 30.82
C ARG A 520 4.02 -17.49 29.74
N THR A 521 4.49 -17.87 28.55
CA THR A 521 3.66 -18.25 27.39
C THR A 521 3.52 -19.77 27.22
N GLY A 522 4.47 -20.54 27.75
CA GLY A 522 4.57 -21.99 27.52
C GLY A 522 4.99 -22.35 26.09
N LYS A 523 5.53 -21.41 25.31
CA LYS A 523 5.88 -21.57 23.89
C LYS A 523 7.30 -21.06 23.62
N PRO A 524 8.07 -21.71 22.72
CA PRO A 524 9.39 -21.23 22.32
C PRO A 524 9.31 -19.85 21.65
N VAL A 525 10.28 -18.97 21.93
CA VAL A 525 10.28 -17.60 21.36
C VAL A 525 10.32 -17.60 19.82
N GLU A 526 10.91 -18.61 19.18
CA GLU A 526 10.91 -18.72 17.70
C GLU A 526 9.51 -18.87 17.11
N THR A 527 8.57 -19.45 17.86
CA THR A 527 7.18 -19.63 17.41
C THR A 527 6.30 -18.39 17.62
N LEU A 528 6.74 -17.46 18.47
CA LEU A 528 6.04 -16.22 18.79
C LEU A 528 6.50 -15.02 17.93
N ALA A 529 7.65 -15.17 17.25
CA ALA A 529 8.23 -14.19 16.36
C ALA A 529 7.72 -14.28 14.91
N SER A 530 7.05 -15.38 14.54
CA SER A 530 6.25 -15.54 13.33
C SER A 530 4.82 -15.01 13.52
#